data_AF-A0A139NUV4-F1
#
_entry.id   AF-A0A139NUV4-F1
#
_cell.length_a   1.000
_cell.length_b   1.000
_cell.length_c   1.000
_cell.angle_alpha   90.00
_cell.angle_beta   90.00
_cell.angle_gamma   90.00
#
_symmetry.space_group_name_H-M   'P 1'
#
loop_
_entity.id
_entity.type
_entity.pdbx_description
1 polymer ?
#
loop_
_entity_poly.entity_id
_entity_poly.type
_entity_poly.pdbx_seq_one_letter_code
_entity_poly.pdbx_strand_id
1 'polypeptide(L)' 'MSKQEASPISLENLKNDIQSFVEKVADEAIQQSETYSQAILLVSKNTSFSEHGLAMTKAIQDEITKRALNSRV' A
#
# COMPACT_ATOMS: atom_id res chain seq x y z
N MET A 1 -25.15 -0.40 28.86
CA MET A 1 -24.11 -0.01 27.87
C MET A 1 -24.47 -0.69 26.56
N SER A 2 -24.87 0.06 25.54
CA SER A 2 -25.20 -0.50 24.22
C SER A 2 -23.90 -0.87 23.52
N LYS A 3 -23.75 -2.12 23.09
CA LYS A 3 -22.65 -2.55 22.22
C LYS A 3 -22.93 -1.91 20.86
N GLN A 4 -22.11 -0.97 20.43
CA GLN A 4 -22.11 -0.54 19.03
C GLN A 4 -21.66 -1.73 18.20
N GLU A 5 -22.60 -2.40 17.55
CA GLU A 5 -22.28 -3.42 16.57
C GLU A 5 -21.62 -2.73 15.38
N ALA A 6 -20.38 -3.10 15.08
CA ALA A 6 -19.70 -2.67 13.88
C ALA A 6 -20.57 -3.06 12.68
N SER A 7 -20.92 -2.07 11.85
CA SER A 7 -21.65 -2.34 10.62
C SER A 7 -20.86 -3.34 9.77
N PRO A 8 -21.52 -4.31 9.09
CA PRO A 8 -20.83 -5.27 8.27
C PRO A 8 -19.98 -4.54 7.23
N ILE A 9 -18.67 -4.79 7.21
CA ILE A 9 -17.79 -4.28 6.18
C ILE A 9 -18.27 -4.90 4.85
N SER A 10 -18.72 -4.07 3.92
CA SER A 10 -19.00 -4.56 2.57
C SER A 10 -17.69 -4.92 1.88
N LEU A 11 -17.69 -5.98 1.08
CA LEU A 11 -16.50 -6.39 0.31
C LEU A 11 -15.99 -5.25 -0.59
N GLU A 12 -16.89 -4.42 -1.10
CA GLU A 12 -16.54 -3.26 -1.91
C GLU A 12 -15.81 -2.19 -1.09
N ASN A 13 -16.27 -1.90 0.13
CA ASN A 13 -15.59 -0.96 1.02
C ASN A 13 -14.20 -1.49 1.39
N LEU A 14 -14.09 -2.77 1.72
CA LEU A 14 -12.78 -3.38 2.04
C LEU A 14 -11.80 -3.28 0.88
N LYS A 15 -12.27 -3.53 -0.36
CA LYS A 15 -11.43 -3.41 -1.56
C LYS A 15 -10.94 -1.99 -1.74
N ASN A 16 -11.81 -1.00 -1.56
CA ASN A 16 -11.45 0.41 -1.67
C ASN A 16 -10.46 0.81 -0.57
N ASP A 17 -10.68 0.37 0.67
CA ASP A 17 -9.79 0.64 1.80
C ASP A 17 -8.39 0.07 1.55
N ILE A 18 -8.29 -1.16 1.02
CA ILE A 18 -7.01 -1.78 0.66
C ILE A 18 -6.31 -0.98 -0.44
N GLN A 19 -7.04 -0.60 -1.50
CA GLN A 19 -6.47 0.17 -2.59
C GLN A 19 -5.96 1.54 -2.11
N SER A 20 -6.77 2.26 -1.34
CA SER A 20 -6.38 3.55 -0.75
C SER A 20 -5.17 3.43 0.19
N PHE A 21 -5.08 2.35 0.96
CA PHE A 21 -3.90 2.07 1.77
C PHE A 21 -2.66 1.86 0.91
N VAL A 22 -2.74 1.04 -0.13
CA VAL A 22 -1.62 0.77 -1.05
C VAL A 22 -1.12 2.08 -1.69
N GLU A 23 -2.03 2.90 -2.20
CA GLU A 23 -1.71 4.19 -2.82
C GLU A 23 -1.06 5.16 -1.84
N LYS A 24 -1.62 5.29 -0.64
CA LYS A 24 -1.09 6.16 0.42
C LYS A 24 0.33 5.76 0.82
N VAL A 25 0.58 4.47 1.05
CA VAL A 25 1.92 4.02 1.46
C VAL A 25 2.92 4.16 0.31
N ALA A 26 2.48 3.96 -0.94
CA ALA A 26 3.31 4.25 -2.11
C ALA A 26 3.69 5.74 -2.18
N ASP A 27 2.73 6.66 -1.95
CA ASP A 27 3.00 8.10 -1.88
C ASP A 27 4.02 8.45 -0.80
N GLU A 28 3.82 7.95 0.42
CA GLU A 28 4.73 8.18 1.54
C GLU A 28 6.14 7.66 1.24
N ALA A 29 6.27 6.48 0.64
CA ALA A 29 7.56 5.91 0.28
C ALA A 29 8.27 6.72 -0.80
N ILE A 30 7.53 7.20 -1.81
CA ILE A 30 8.07 8.06 -2.89
C ILE A 30 8.50 9.41 -2.32
N GLN A 31 7.71 10.04 -1.46
CA GLN A 31 8.04 11.34 -0.86
C GLN A 31 9.31 11.28 0.03
N GLN A 32 9.55 10.13 0.67
CA GLN A 32 10.72 9.91 1.53
C GLN A 32 11.98 9.47 0.78
N SER A 33 11.90 9.31 -0.55
CA SER A 33 12.97 8.74 -1.35
C SER A 33 13.33 9.65 -2.52
N GLU A 34 14.60 9.69 -2.91
CA GLU A 34 15.03 10.48 -4.07
C GLU A 34 14.70 9.79 -5.40
N THR A 35 14.54 8.46 -5.38
CA THR A 35 14.24 7.66 -6.57
C THR A 35 13.18 6.59 -6.28
N TYR A 36 12.46 6.16 -7.31
CA TYR A 36 11.51 5.05 -7.21
C TYR A 36 12.18 3.75 -6.72
N SER A 37 13.43 3.48 -7.10
CA SER A 37 14.18 2.32 -6.62
C SER A 37 14.46 2.39 -5.11
N GLN A 38 14.78 3.57 -4.59
CA GLN A 38 14.92 3.78 -3.15
C GLN A 38 13.58 3.62 -2.42
N ALA A 39 12.48 4.09 -3.00
CA ALA A 39 11.13 3.92 -2.43
C ALA A 39 10.74 2.44 -2.32
N ILE A 40 11.00 1.63 -3.36
CA ILE A 40 10.77 0.18 -3.34
C ILE A 40 11.59 -0.49 -2.22
N LEU A 41 12.85 -0.09 -2.05
CA LEU A 41 13.71 -0.61 -0.99
C LEU A 41 13.21 -0.19 0.40
N LEU A 42 12.71 1.03 0.56
CA LEU A 42 12.12 1.52 1.81
C LEU A 42 10.91 0.68 2.22
N VAL A 43 10.03 0.32 1.28
CA VAL A 43 8.89 -0.57 1.55
C VAL A 43 9.35 -1.96 1.98
N SER A 44 10.36 -2.54 1.30
CA SER A 44 10.93 -3.84 1.68
C SER A 44 11.45 -3.87 3.12
N LYS A 45 12.09 -2.79 3.58
CA LYS A 45 12.64 -2.69 4.94
C LYS A 45 11.57 -2.70 6.04
N ASN A 46 10.35 -2.29 5.72
CA ASN A 46 9.23 -2.21 6.66
C ASN A 46 8.24 -3.39 6.51
N THR A 47 8.63 -4.43 5.77
CA THR A 47 7.76 -5.57 5.48
C THR A 47 7.59 -6.49 6.69
N SER A 48 6.35 -6.92 6.94
CA SER A 48 6.06 -8.06 7.80
C SER A 48 6.29 -9.38 7.05
N PHE A 49 6.92 -10.36 7.68
CA PHE A 49 7.19 -11.69 7.09
C PHE A 49 5.97 -12.64 7.08
N SER A 50 4.78 -12.15 7.44
CA SER A 50 3.53 -12.91 7.26
C SER A 50 3.14 -12.97 5.78
N GLU A 51 2.35 -13.97 5.39
CA GLU A 51 1.82 -14.08 4.02
C GLU A 51 1.11 -12.81 3.57
N HIS A 52 0.21 -12.28 4.41
CA HIS A 52 -0.50 -11.03 4.12
C HIS A 52 0.44 -9.83 4.09
N GLY A 53 1.45 -9.78 4.97
CA GLY A 53 2.48 -8.74 4.96
C GLY A 53 3.25 -8.71 3.64
N LEU A 54 3.67 -9.88 3.15
CA LEU A 54 4.35 -10.03 1.86
C LEU A 54 3.46 -9.61 0.69
N ALA A 55 2.18 -10.01 0.70
CA ALA A 55 1.22 -9.64 -0.33
C ALA A 55 1.00 -8.12 -0.38
N MET A 56 0.86 -7.47 0.78
CA MET A 56 0.71 -6.01 0.87
C MET A 56 1.96 -5.27 0.41
N THR A 57 3.14 -5.72 0.84
CA THR A 57 4.43 -5.18 0.35
C THR A 57 4.51 -5.26 -1.16
N LYS A 58 4.16 -6.40 -1.74
CA LYS A 58 4.18 -6.57 -3.19
C LYS A 58 3.22 -5.60 -3.88
N ALA A 59 1.99 -5.46 -3.38
CA ALA A 59 1.00 -4.55 -3.96
C ALA A 59 1.49 -3.09 -3.97
N ILE A 60 2.14 -2.64 -2.89
CA ILE A 60 2.74 -1.29 -2.80
C ILE A 60 3.89 -1.14 -3.80
N GLN A 61 4.78 -2.13 -3.90
CA GLN A 61 5.90 -2.10 -4.85
C GLN A 61 5.42 -2.09 -6.31
N ASP A 62 4.37 -2.84 -6.63
CA ASP A 62 3.76 -2.86 -7.96
C ASP A 62 3.16 -1.48 -8.30
N GLU A 63 2.48 -0.83 -7.36
CA GLU A 63 1.94 0.53 -7.57
C GLU A 63 3.06 1.57 -7.77
N ILE A 64 4.14 1.52 -6.97
CA ILE A 64 5.31 2.38 -7.16
C ILE A 64 5.93 2.14 -8.55
N THR A 65 6.07 0.88 -8.96
CA THR A 65 6.62 0.51 -10.27
C THR A 65 5.76 1.03 -11.41
N LYS A 66 4.43 0.87 -11.32
CA LYS A 66 3.48 1.40 -12.29
C LYS A 66 3.61 2.91 -12.43
N ARG A 67 3.72 3.66 -11.33
CA ARG A 67 3.93 5.12 -11.34
C ARG A 67 5.27 5.49 -11.94
N ALA A 68 6.34 4.76 -11.63
CA ALA A 68 7.66 4.98 -12.21
C ALA A 68 7.65 4.82 -13.74
N LEU A 69 6.92 3.81 -14.26
CA LEU A 69 6.75 3.59 -15.69
C LEU A 69 5.95 4.72 -16.36
N ASN A 70 4.89 5.18 -15.70
CA ASN A 70 4.03 6.27 -16.22
C ASN A 70 4.63 7.67 -16.04
N SER A 71 5.64 7.83 -15.18
CA SER A 71 6.37 9.08 -14.96
C SER A 71 7.39 9.38 -16.06
N ARG A 72 7.61 8.47 -17.02
CA ARG A 72 8.51 8.69 -18.18
C ARG A 72 7.84 9.49 -19.31
N VAL A 73 7.20 10.61 -18.96
CA VAL A 73 6.74 11.63 -19.91
C VAL A 73 7.32 12.98 -19.51
#